data_AF-A0A8G2BZP3-F1
#
_entry.id   AF-A0A8G2BZP3-F1
#
_cell.length_a   1.000
_cell.length_b   1.000
_cell.length_c   1.000
_cell.angle_alpha   90.00
_cell.angle_beta   90.00
_cell.angle_gamma   90.00
#
_symmetry.space_group_name_H-M   'P 1'
#
loop_
_entity.id
_entity.type
_entity.pdbx_description
1 polymer ?
#
loop_
_entity_poly.entity_id
_entity_poly.type
_entity_poly.pdbx_seq_one_letter_code
_entity_poly.pdbx_strand_id
1 'polypeptide(L)'
;METVRQEAKNAHLCPRGHVATICIRAFKGRRDVLVHLFRPDWTPEETGYDWSELVQEDPDTDPAARRGDSRAVLLESFTREEMDQIVEYLAIRYADRLTRISVNSLEFPLPAGLLPLSFMPEGKDIGRIRFEIVPRYPLPFAVHGLYDLSQHKPMDQGMTQP
;
A
#
# COMPACT_ATOMS: atom_id res chain seq x y z
N MET A 1 -11.22 -13.57 -8.66
CA MET A 1 -10.26 -12.75 -7.92
C MET A 1 -9.17 -13.66 -7.40
N GLU A 2 -7.91 -13.38 -7.69
CA GLU A 2 -6.77 -14.15 -7.19
C GLU A 2 -6.15 -13.45 -5.98
N THR A 3 -5.79 -14.19 -4.93
CA THR A 3 -5.00 -13.65 -3.81
C THR A 3 -3.62 -14.27 -3.84
N VAL A 4 -2.59 -13.44 -3.96
CA VAL A 4 -1.18 -13.87 -3.96
C VAL A 4 -0.51 -13.33 -2.71
N ARG A 5 0.18 -14.19 -1.97
CA ARG A 5 0.96 -13.80 -0.78
C ARG A 5 2.43 -14.09 -1.02
N GLN A 6 3.28 -13.11 -0.82
CA GLN A 6 4.73 -13.22 -0.91
C GLN A 6 5.36 -12.73 0.39
N GLU A 7 6.03 -13.63 1.10
CA GLU A 7 6.68 -13.31 2.36
C GLU A 7 8.18 -13.14 2.15
N ALA A 8 8.71 -12.02 2.63
CA ALA A 8 10.14 -11.78 2.72
C ALA A 8 10.78 -12.72 3.76
N LYS A 9 11.99 -13.20 3.49
CA LYS A 9 12.73 -14.09 4.41
C LYS A 9 12.92 -13.46 5.81
N ASN A 10 13.10 -12.14 5.85
CA ASN A 10 13.34 -11.38 7.07
C ASN A 10 12.07 -10.72 7.63
N ALA A 11 10.87 -11.07 7.14
CA ALA A 11 9.61 -10.50 7.61
C ALA A 11 9.32 -10.78 9.10
N HIS A 12 10.04 -11.72 9.72
CA HIS A 12 9.92 -12.04 11.14
C HIS A 12 10.57 -11.01 12.07
N LEU A 13 11.42 -10.11 11.54
CA LEU A 13 12.11 -9.08 12.34
C LEU A 13 11.17 -7.99 12.85
N CYS A 14 10.05 -7.76 12.15
CA CYS A 14 9.02 -6.82 12.59
C CYS A 14 7.64 -7.43 12.36
N PRO A 15 6.74 -7.42 13.36
CA PRO A 15 5.36 -7.90 13.18
C PRO A 15 4.57 -7.04 12.19
N ARG A 16 5.05 -5.83 11.91
CA ARG A 16 4.53 -4.89 10.92
C ARG A 16 5.52 -4.82 9.76
N GLY A 17 5.00 -4.71 8.55
CA GLY A 17 5.79 -4.84 7.33
C GLY A 17 5.02 -5.53 6.21
N HIS A 18 3.75 -5.86 6.41
CA HIS A 18 2.91 -6.40 5.38
C HIS A 18 2.26 -5.27 4.60
N VAL A 19 2.47 -5.24 3.29
CA VAL A 19 1.87 -4.30 2.36
C VAL A 19 0.93 -5.05 1.42
N ALA A 20 -0.17 -4.42 1.03
CA ALA A 20 -1.10 -4.98 0.08
C ALA A 20 -1.21 -4.09 -1.15
N THR A 21 -1.29 -4.73 -2.31
CA THR A 21 -1.60 -4.08 -3.58
C THR A 21 -2.78 -4.79 -4.19
N ILE A 22 -3.85 -4.07 -4.46
CA ILE A 22 -5.01 -4.61 -5.17
C ILE A 22 -5.02 -4.17 -6.62
N CYS A 23 -5.51 -5.04 -7.49
CA CYS A 23 -5.74 -4.73 -8.89
C CYS A 23 -7.25 -4.60 -9.11
N ILE A 24 -7.69 -3.40 -9.47
CA ILE A 24 -9.08 -3.11 -9.82
C ILE A 24 -9.25 -3.33 -11.33
N ARG A 25 -10.20 -4.18 -11.71
CA ARG A 25 -10.46 -4.55 -13.12
C ARG A 25 -10.62 -3.34 -14.02
N ALA A 26 -11.43 -2.38 -13.60
CA ALA A 26 -11.70 -1.16 -14.32
C ALA A 26 -11.92 -0.02 -13.31
N PHE A 27 -11.11 1.03 -13.43
CA PHE A 27 -11.19 2.19 -12.54
C PHE A 27 -10.84 3.47 -13.31
N LYS A 28 -11.69 4.49 -13.21
CA LYS A 28 -11.53 5.80 -13.90
C LYS A 28 -11.14 5.69 -15.39
N GLY A 29 -11.74 4.75 -16.13
CA GLY A 29 -11.47 4.55 -17.56
C GLY A 29 -10.13 3.90 -17.89
N ARG A 30 -9.42 3.35 -16.90
CA ARG A 30 -8.24 2.48 -17.07
C ARG A 30 -8.59 1.04 -16.66
N ARG A 31 -7.96 0.05 -17.28
CA ARG A 31 -8.04 -1.36 -16.87
C ARG A 31 -6.84 -1.76 -16.03
N ASP A 32 -7.05 -2.75 -15.17
CA ASP A 32 -6.01 -3.35 -14.33
C ASP A 32 -5.23 -2.31 -13.52
N VAL A 33 -5.99 -1.46 -12.82
CA VAL A 33 -5.43 -0.37 -12.01
C VAL A 33 -4.92 -0.92 -10.69
N LEU A 34 -3.63 -0.74 -10.44
CA LEU A 34 -3.00 -1.13 -9.20
C LEU A 34 -3.22 -0.03 -8.16
N VAL A 35 -3.62 -0.46 -6.97
CA VAL A 35 -3.84 0.39 -5.81
C VAL A 35 -3.04 -0.18 -4.66
N HIS A 36 -2.05 0.58 -4.19
CA HIS A 36 -1.22 0.25 -3.07
C HIS A 36 -1.89 0.70 -1.78
N LEU A 37 -2.18 -0.26 -0.90
CA LEU A 37 -2.84 0.00 0.37
C LEU A 37 -1.81 0.42 1.42
N PHE A 38 -2.17 1.43 2.19
CA PHE A 38 -1.38 1.95 3.28
C PHE A 38 -2.27 2.46 4.41
N ARG A 39 -1.72 2.45 5.62
CA ARG A 39 -2.36 2.99 6.81
C ARG A 39 -2.00 4.48 6.90
N PRO A 40 -2.98 5.40 6.85
CA PRO A 40 -2.72 6.84 6.86
C PRO A 40 -2.39 7.40 8.25
N ASP A 41 -2.74 6.67 9.32
CA ASP A 41 -2.68 7.15 10.70
C ASP A 41 -2.17 6.03 11.62
N TRP A 42 -1.15 6.31 12.41
CA TRP A 42 -0.51 5.39 13.35
C TRP A 42 -0.28 6.08 14.68
N THR A 43 -0.31 5.30 15.77
CA THR A 43 -0.10 5.87 17.11
C THR A 43 1.40 5.96 17.43
N PRO A 44 1.84 6.95 18.22
CA PRO A 44 3.24 7.08 18.62
C PRO A 44 3.73 5.90 19.49
N GLU A 45 2.82 5.17 20.15
CA GLU A 45 3.14 3.95 20.90
C GLU A 45 3.62 2.81 19.98
N GLU A 46 3.20 2.82 18.71
CA GLU A 46 3.65 1.89 17.68
C GLU A 46 5.05 2.24 17.11
N THR A 47 5.79 3.20 17.70
CA THR A 47 7.15 3.60 17.24
C THR A 47 8.30 3.02 18.05
N GLY A 48 8.01 2.20 19.07
CA GLY A 48 8.99 1.59 19.97
C GLY A 48 9.80 0.43 19.38
N TYR A 49 9.98 0.38 18.05
CA TYR A 49 10.76 -0.67 17.39
C TYR A 49 12.27 -0.37 17.40
N ASP A 50 13.09 -1.41 17.35
CA ASP A 50 14.54 -1.31 17.15
C ASP A 50 14.87 -0.92 15.69
N TRP A 51 14.81 0.38 15.42
CA TRP A 51 15.00 0.94 14.07
C TRP A 51 16.33 0.58 13.43
N SER A 52 17.37 0.30 14.22
CA SER A 52 18.71 -0.07 13.74
C SER A 52 18.73 -1.41 12.99
N GLU A 53 17.82 -2.33 13.31
CA GLU A 53 17.69 -3.61 12.60
C GLU A 53 16.66 -3.57 11.46
N LEU A 54 15.81 -2.54 11.44
CA LEU A 54 14.68 -2.42 10.51
C LEU A 54 14.93 -1.44 9.37
N VAL A 55 15.78 -0.44 9.56
CA VAL A 55 16.11 0.56 8.55
C VAL A 55 17.62 0.64 8.44
N GLN A 56 18.14 0.45 7.22
CA GLN A 56 19.52 0.70 6.91
C GLN A 56 19.77 2.19 7.11
N GLU A 57 20.62 2.54 8.06
CA GLU A 57 21.12 3.90 8.17
C GLU A 57 22.21 4.08 7.12
N ASP A 58 22.01 5.05 6.23
CA ASP A 58 23.08 5.48 5.33
C ASP A 58 23.86 6.60 6.03
N PRO A 59 25.10 6.34 6.50
CA PRO A 59 25.88 7.31 7.27
C PRO A 59 26.45 8.45 6.42
N ASP A 60 26.42 8.31 5.08
CA ASP A 60 26.92 9.31 4.12
C ASP A 60 25.82 10.30 3.68
N THR A 61 24.55 9.93 3.89
CA THR A 61 23.40 10.76 3.55
C THR A 61 23.15 11.84 4.59
N ASP A 62 23.33 13.09 4.19
CA ASP A 62 22.98 14.27 4.97
C ASP A 62 21.49 14.23 5.40
N PRO A 63 21.19 14.43 6.71
CA PRO A 63 19.82 14.34 7.21
C PRO A 63 18.88 15.41 6.64
N ALA A 64 19.39 16.55 6.15
CA ALA A 64 18.60 17.55 5.44
C ALA A 64 18.39 17.20 3.95
N ALA A 65 19.23 16.34 3.36
CA ALA A 65 19.05 15.79 2.02
C ALA A 65 18.14 14.54 1.98
N ARG A 66 17.83 13.96 3.15
CA ARG A 66 16.98 12.76 3.28
C ARG A 66 15.53 13.12 2.89
N ARG A 67 15.14 12.80 1.65
CA ARG A 67 13.81 13.09 1.09
C ARG A 67 12.70 12.11 1.51
N GLY A 68 13.04 11.01 2.17
CA GLY A 68 12.08 9.97 2.53
C GLY A 68 12.31 9.45 3.95
N ASP A 69 11.21 9.08 4.60
CA ASP A 69 11.20 8.48 5.93
C ASP A 69 10.82 7.00 5.83
N SER A 70 11.84 6.13 5.77
CA SER A 70 11.62 4.68 5.72
C SER A 70 10.92 4.15 6.97
N ARG A 71 11.00 4.89 8.09
CA ARG A 71 10.26 4.60 9.32
C ARG A 71 8.77 4.79 9.09
N ALA A 72 8.35 5.90 8.48
CA ALA A 72 6.97 6.13 8.09
C ALA A 72 6.47 5.04 7.12
N VAL A 73 7.26 4.61 6.14
CA VAL A 73 6.89 3.49 5.25
C VAL A 73 6.56 2.22 6.04
N LEU A 74 7.34 1.93 7.09
CA LEU A 74 7.04 0.82 7.97
C LEU A 74 5.76 1.05 8.79
N LEU A 75 5.55 2.26 9.32
CA LEU A 75 4.37 2.58 10.11
C LEU A 75 3.08 2.57 9.29
N GLU A 76 3.17 2.91 8.00
CA GLU A 76 2.11 2.81 7.00
C GLU A 76 1.77 1.38 6.58
N SER A 77 2.67 0.43 6.85
CA SER A 77 2.42 -0.98 6.58
C SER A 77 1.56 -1.61 7.67
N PHE A 78 1.04 -2.79 7.39
CA PHE A 78 0.11 -3.50 8.26
C PHE A 78 0.81 -4.67 8.97
N THR A 79 0.22 -5.11 10.08
CA THR A 79 0.53 -6.41 10.67
C THR A 79 -0.13 -7.54 9.89
N ARG A 80 0.29 -8.78 10.15
CA ARG A 80 -0.31 -9.99 9.55
C ARG A 80 -1.82 -10.08 9.83
N GLU A 81 -2.25 -9.74 11.04
CA GLU A 81 -3.66 -9.80 11.46
C GLU A 81 -4.50 -8.71 10.78
N GLU A 82 -3.97 -7.48 10.70
CA GLU A 82 -4.60 -6.39 9.95
C GLU A 82 -4.73 -6.77 8.47
N MET A 83 -3.67 -7.35 7.89
CA MET A 83 -3.65 -7.78 6.50
C MET A 83 -4.70 -8.84 6.19
N ASP A 84 -4.88 -9.82 7.07
CA ASP A 84 -5.88 -10.86 6.87
C ASP A 84 -7.30 -10.27 6.87
N GLN A 85 -7.59 -9.36 7.80
CA GLN A 85 -8.85 -8.63 7.85
C GLN A 85 -9.08 -7.75 6.59
N ILE A 86 -8.03 -7.09 6.08
CA ILE A 86 -8.10 -6.32 4.83
C ILE A 86 -8.43 -7.23 3.65
N VAL A 87 -7.72 -8.35 3.51
CA VAL A 87 -7.96 -9.31 2.41
C VAL A 87 -9.38 -9.86 2.48
N GLU A 88 -9.86 -10.24 3.66
CA GLU A 88 -11.22 -10.73 3.85
C GLU A 88 -12.25 -9.66 3.49
N TYR A 89 -12.10 -8.43 4.01
CA TYR A 89 -12.97 -7.30 3.68
C TYR A 89 -13.02 -7.03 2.17
N LEU A 90 -11.86 -7.00 1.50
CA LEU A 90 -11.77 -6.73 0.07
C LEU A 90 -12.35 -7.87 -0.77
N ALA A 91 -12.13 -9.12 -0.34
CA ALA A 91 -12.69 -10.30 -0.98
C ALA A 91 -14.21 -10.32 -0.89
N ILE A 92 -14.80 -9.94 0.24
CA ILE A 92 -16.26 -9.96 0.40
C ILE A 92 -16.90 -8.76 -0.30
N ARG A 93 -16.36 -7.55 -0.06
CA ARG A 93 -17.00 -6.30 -0.49
C ARG A 93 -16.74 -5.98 -1.96
N TYR A 94 -15.57 -6.36 -2.48
CA TYR A 94 -15.08 -5.93 -3.80
C TYR A 94 -14.66 -7.09 -4.72
N ALA A 95 -14.99 -8.36 -4.42
CA ALA A 95 -14.64 -9.51 -5.27
C ALA A 95 -14.98 -9.36 -6.75
N ASP A 96 -16.11 -8.71 -7.07
CA ASP A 96 -16.54 -8.52 -8.45
C ASP A 96 -15.72 -7.45 -9.20
N ARG A 97 -15.16 -6.48 -8.45
CA ARG A 97 -14.38 -5.35 -8.98
C ARG A 97 -12.88 -5.63 -9.00
N LEU A 98 -12.39 -6.47 -8.09
CA LEU A 98 -10.98 -6.80 -7.98
C LEU A 98 -10.63 -8.02 -8.84
N THR A 99 -9.55 -7.90 -9.61
CA THR A 99 -8.97 -9.03 -10.34
C THR A 99 -7.99 -9.78 -9.46
N ARG A 100 -7.19 -9.05 -8.68
CA ARG A 100 -6.11 -9.61 -7.87
C ARG A 100 -5.88 -8.83 -6.58
N ILE A 101 -5.50 -9.53 -5.52
CA ILE A 101 -4.98 -8.98 -4.26
C ILE A 101 -3.59 -9.56 -4.06
N SER A 102 -2.56 -8.74 -4.09
CA SER A 102 -1.17 -9.11 -3.81
C SER A 102 -0.82 -8.62 -2.41
N VAL A 103 -0.45 -9.54 -1.53
CA VAL A 103 0.08 -9.24 -0.20
C VAL A 103 1.55 -9.54 -0.22
N ASN A 104 2.37 -8.56 0.14
CA ASN A 104 3.81 -8.68 0.18
C ASN A 104 4.31 -8.33 1.58
N SER A 105 5.38 -8.96 2.04
CA SER A 105 6.11 -8.48 3.22
C SER A 105 7.34 -7.70 2.78
N LEU A 106 7.63 -6.62 3.50
CA LEU A 106 8.83 -5.82 3.32
C LEU A 106 10.07 -6.64 3.65
N GLU A 107 11.13 -6.41 2.88
CA GLU A 107 12.45 -7.00 3.13
C GLU A 107 13.23 -6.09 4.07
N PHE A 108 13.58 -6.63 5.23
CA PHE A 108 14.38 -5.94 6.23
C PHE A 108 15.87 -6.31 6.11
N PRO A 109 16.77 -5.35 6.39
CA PRO A 109 16.49 -3.95 6.75
C PRO A 109 16.08 -3.11 5.52
N LEU A 110 15.09 -2.24 5.70
CA LEU A 110 14.59 -1.33 4.66
C LEU A 110 15.69 -0.33 4.26
N PRO A 111 15.86 -0.02 2.96
CA PRO A 111 16.80 1.01 2.54
C PRO A 111 16.43 2.39 3.13
N ALA A 112 17.42 3.22 3.44
CA ALA A 112 17.20 4.62 3.84
C ALA A 112 16.58 5.45 2.70
N GLY A 113 15.78 6.44 3.07
CA GLY A 113 15.25 7.43 2.13
C GLY A 113 14.03 6.96 1.34
N LEU A 114 13.33 5.90 1.77
CA LEU A 114 12.07 5.50 1.13
C LEU A 114 10.99 6.55 1.37
N LEU A 115 10.22 6.86 0.33
CA LEU A 115 9.12 7.81 0.40
C LEU A 115 7.83 7.11 0.85
N PRO A 116 7.22 7.54 1.97
CA PRO A 116 5.92 7.03 2.40
C PRO A 116 4.81 7.39 1.40
N LEU A 117 3.83 6.49 1.28
CA LEU A 117 2.72 6.64 0.31
C LEU A 117 1.79 7.79 0.70
N SER A 118 1.64 8.10 1.98
CA SER A 118 0.91 9.27 2.51
C SER A 118 1.53 10.60 2.10
N PHE A 119 2.81 10.61 1.69
CA PHE A 119 3.50 11.82 1.24
C PHE A 119 3.45 12.02 -0.27
N MET A 120 2.97 11.03 -1.03
CA MET A 120 2.84 11.11 -2.49
C MET A 120 1.79 12.18 -2.89
N PRO A 121 2.16 13.22 -3.65
CA PRO A 121 1.20 14.28 -3.99
C PRO A 121 0.05 13.74 -4.84
N GLU A 122 -1.18 14.12 -4.48
CA GLU A 122 -2.35 13.84 -5.32
C GLU A 122 -2.31 14.78 -6.53
N GLY A 123 -2.48 14.21 -7.73
CA GLY A 123 -2.31 14.92 -8.98
C GLY A 123 -3.41 14.59 -9.97
N LYS A 124 -3.14 14.83 -11.26
CA LYS A 124 -4.08 14.51 -12.33
C LYS A 124 -4.30 12.99 -12.48
N ASP A 125 -3.22 12.24 -12.36
CA ASP A 125 -3.20 10.79 -12.57
C ASP A 125 -3.06 10.00 -11.25
N ILE A 126 -2.40 10.59 -10.23
CA ILE A 126 -2.26 10.01 -8.90
C ILE A 126 -3.45 10.41 -8.04
N GLY A 127 -4.11 9.44 -7.41
CA GLY A 127 -5.16 9.72 -6.43
C GLY A 127 -5.23 8.70 -5.31
N ARG A 128 -6.01 9.03 -4.28
CA ARG A 128 -6.20 8.18 -3.10
C ARG A 128 -7.63 7.67 -2.99
N ILE A 129 -7.79 6.44 -2.52
CA ILE A 129 -9.04 5.80 -2.17
C ILE A 129 -9.07 5.71 -0.65
N ARG A 130 -10.09 6.30 -0.02
CA ARG A 130 -10.30 6.16 1.43
C ARG A 130 -11.35 5.07 1.62
N PHE A 131 -10.99 3.95 2.22
CA PHE A 131 -11.95 2.86 2.43
C PHE A 131 -12.83 3.10 3.66
N GLU A 132 -12.32 3.85 4.65
CA GLU A 132 -13.03 4.17 5.90
C GLU A 132 -14.30 5.02 5.72
N ILE A 133 -14.38 5.81 4.64
CA ILE A 133 -15.57 6.64 4.36
C ILE A 133 -16.75 5.81 3.81
N VAL A 134 -16.50 4.54 3.48
CA VAL A 134 -17.52 3.65 2.93
C VAL A 134 -18.47 3.24 4.06
N PRO A 135 -19.80 3.34 3.89
CA PRO A 135 -20.74 2.96 4.93
C PRO A 135 -20.58 1.49 5.31
N ARG A 136 -20.65 1.23 6.63
CA ARG A 136 -20.39 -0.09 7.25
C ARG A 136 -18.98 -0.61 7.03
N TYR A 137 -17.99 0.27 7.15
CA TYR A 137 -16.59 -0.13 7.17
C TYR A 137 -16.32 -0.99 8.43
N PRO A 138 -15.90 -2.26 8.27
CA PRO A 138 -15.84 -3.20 9.39
C PRO A 138 -14.48 -3.21 10.12
N LEU A 139 -13.46 -2.58 9.55
CA LEU A 139 -12.10 -2.63 10.09
C LEU A 139 -11.91 -1.58 11.20
N PRO A 140 -11.19 -1.90 12.28
CA PRO A 140 -10.95 -0.97 13.40
C PRO A 140 -9.87 0.08 13.11
N PHE A 141 -9.27 0.08 11.92
CA PHE A 141 -8.20 0.99 11.50
C PHE A 141 -8.49 1.54 10.10
N ALA A 142 -7.99 2.74 9.81
CA ALA A 142 -8.15 3.35 8.49
C ALA A 142 -7.27 2.67 7.43
N VAL A 143 -7.84 2.40 6.25
CA VAL A 143 -7.09 1.92 5.08
C VAL A 143 -7.27 2.91 3.95
N HIS A 144 -6.15 3.42 3.44
CA HIS A 144 -6.10 4.22 2.22
C HIS A 144 -5.45 3.41 1.11
N GLY A 145 -5.78 3.75 -0.13
CA GLY A 145 -5.20 3.14 -1.32
C GLY A 145 -4.70 4.19 -2.28
N LEU A 146 -3.40 4.21 -2.58
CA LEU A 146 -2.82 5.08 -3.59
C LEU A 146 -2.83 4.39 -4.96
N TYR A 147 -3.33 5.06 -5.99
CA TYR A 147 -3.26 4.59 -7.37
C TYR A 147 -2.64 5.65 -8.26
N ASP A 148 -1.98 5.19 -9.33
CA ASP A 148 -1.45 6.06 -10.37
C ASP A 148 -2.01 5.63 -11.73
N LEU A 149 -2.87 6.45 -12.32
CA LEU A 149 -3.49 6.14 -13.62
C LEU A 149 -2.50 6.26 -14.80
N SER A 150 -1.37 6.93 -14.62
CA SER A 150 -0.38 7.14 -15.68
C SER A 150 0.34 5.84 -16.05
N GLN A 151 0.50 4.93 -15.08
CA GLN A 151 1.09 3.61 -15.25
C GLN A 151 0.16 2.57 -15.88
N HIS A 152 -1.13 2.88 -16.08
CA HIS A 152 -2.12 1.93 -16.58
C HIS A 152 -2.63 2.25 -17.98
N LYS A 153 -2.88 1.21 -18.79
CA LYS A 153 -3.41 1.38 -20.14
C LYS A 153 -4.83 1.96 -20.10
N PRO A 154 -5.14 2.92 -20.99
CA PRO A 154 -6.51 3.39 -21.13
C PRO A 154 -7.41 2.22 -21.54
N MET A 155 -8.63 2.20 -21.02
CA MET A 155 -9.67 1.38 -21.61
C MET A 155 -9.79 1.84 -23.05
N ASP A 156 -9.44 0.96 -23.98
CA ASP A 156 -9.67 1.18 -25.40
C ASP A 156 -11.13 1.65 -25.54
N GLN A 157 -11.32 2.93 -25.87
CA GLN A 157 -12.60 3.39 -26.37
C GLN A 157 -12.78 2.59 -27.62
N GLY A 158 -13.72 1.64 -27.61
CA GLY A 158 -14.04 0.84 -28.78
C GLY A 158 -14.08 1.77 -29.99
N MET A 159 -13.08 1.63 -30.86
CA MET A 159 -13.13 2.19 -32.19
C MET A 159 -14.29 1.48 -32.87
N THR A 160 -15.46 2.11 -32.78
CA THR A 160 -16.45 2.12 -33.84
C THR A 160 -15.71 2.25 -35.16
N GLN A 161 -15.82 1.25 -36.02
CA GLN A 161 -15.58 1.44 -37.44
C GLN A 161 -16.68 0.72 -38.25
N PRO A 162 -17.02 1.31 -39.40
CA PRO A 162 -18.38 1.43 -39.95
C PRO A 162 -18.95 0.17 -40.63
#